data_AF-A0A501W817-F1
#
_entry.id   AF-A0A501W817-F1
#
_cell.length_a   1.000
_cell.length_b   1.000
_cell.length_c   1.000
_cell.angle_alpha   90.00
_cell.angle_beta   90.00
_cell.angle_gamma   90.00
#
_symmetry.space_group_name_H-M   'P 1'
#
loop_
_entity.id
_entity.type
_entity.pdbx_description
1 polymer ?
#
loop_
_entity_poly.entity_id
_entity_poly.type
_entity_poly.pdbx_seq_one_letter_code
_entity_poly.pdbx_strand_id
1 'polypeptide(L)'
;MGKAKQSDIHYSPSLEFEDKTTKHGVTISGVGTSSLEEFCVFYKRPKRVKKFFGFIESDNPEYLTDVTGQTKEDVIDVLNALINGKYDFLDNKIK
;
A
#
# COMPACT_ATOMS: atom_id res chain seq x y z
N MET A 1 21.35 20.62 2.89
CA MET A 1 19.90 20.29 2.99
C MET A 1 19.32 21.09 4.13
N GLY A 2 18.30 21.93 3.88
CA GLY A 2 17.60 22.67 4.93
C GLY A 2 16.73 21.71 5.76
N LYS A 3 16.61 21.97 7.07
CA LYS A 3 15.69 21.21 7.93
C LYS A 3 14.25 21.55 7.51
N ALA A 4 13.37 20.56 7.44
CA ALA A 4 11.94 20.78 7.27
C ALA A 4 11.42 21.66 8.41
N LYS A 5 10.48 22.57 8.13
CA LYS A 5 9.83 23.35 9.20
C LYS A 5 8.86 22.45 9.92
N GLN A 6 8.68 22.66 11.22
CA GLN A 6 7.74 21.87 12.03
C GLN A 6 6.30 21.91 11.46
N SER A 7 5.92 23.04 10.85
CA SER A 7 4.63 23.24 10.18
C SER A 7 4.39 22.33 8.98
N ASP A 8 5.46 21.82 8.38
CA ASP A 8 5.41 21.03 7.15
C ASP A 8 5.37 19.52 7.47
N ILE A 9 5.42 19.16 8.76
CA ILE A 9 5.34 17.78 9.23
C ILE A 9 3.88 17.44 9.47
N HIS A 10 3.36 16.52 8.66
CA HIS A 10 2.01 16.00 8.76
C HIS A 10 2.02 14.58 9.33
N TYR A 11 0.97 14.24 10.06
CA TYR A 11 0.77 12.90 10.61
C TYR A 11 -0.60 12.39 10.18
N SER A 12 -0.63 11.14 9.76
CA SER A 12 -1.86 10.45 9.35
C SER A 12 -2.06 9.22 10.24
N PRO A 13 -3.29 8.98 10.73
CA PRO A 13 -3.60 7.72 11.38
C PRO A 13 -3.56 6.58 10.35
N SER A 14 -3.00 5.43 10.75
CA SER A 14 -2.83 4.28 9.87
C SER A 14 -3.28 2.98 10.52
N LEU A 15 -3.78 2.06 9.69
CA LEU A 15 -4.11 0.68 10.05
C LEU A 15 -3.37 -0.28 9.13
N GLU A 16 -2.82 -1.35 9.69
CA GLU A 16 -2.09 -2.39 8.95
C GLU A 16 -2.69 -3.77 9.22
N PHE A 17 -2.86 -4.53 8.14
CA PHE A 17 -3.30 -5.91 8.16
C PHE A 17 -2.31 -6.77 7.39
N GLU A 18 -1.82 -7.85 7.99
CA GLU A 18 -0.95 -8.83 7.32
C GLU A 18 -1.53 -10.25 7.49
N ASP A 19 -1.65 -10.98 6.39
CA ASP A 19 -1.84 -12.43 6.43
C ASP A 19 -0.50 -13.10 6.74
N LYS A 20 -0.41 -13.69 7.94
CA LYS A 20 0.81 -14.34 8.43
C LYS A 20 1.25 -15.53 7.57
N THR A 21 0.32 -16.18 6.86
CA THR A 21 0.56 -17.37 6.03
C THR A 21 1.09 -16.96 4.67
N THR A 22 0.39 -16.05 3.99
CA THR A 22 0.70 -15.68 2.60
C THR A 22 1.67 -14.50 2.50
N LYS A 23 1.88 -13.76 3.60
CA LYS A 23 2.72 -12.55 3.69
C LYS A 23 2.24 -11.38 2.84
N HIS A 24 0.99 -11.43 2.37
CA HIS A 24 0.33 -10.27 1.81
C HIS A 24 -0.14 -9.35 2.94
N GLY A 25 0.11 -8.05 2.82
CA GLY A 25 -0.31 -7.07 3.79
C GLY A 25 -0.73 -5.75 3.15
N VAL A 26 -1.72 -5.10 3.75
CA VAL A 26 -2.21 -3.79 3.35
C VAL A 26 -2.09 -2.84 4.53
N THR A 27 -1.46 -1.69 4.30
CA THR A 27 -1.48 -0.55 5.21
C THR A 27 -2.31 0.57 4.59
N ILE A 28 -3.25 1.13 5.36
CA ILE A 28 -4.10 2.23 4.93
C ILE A 28 -3.83 3.41 5.87
N SER A 29 -3.55 4.57 5.30
CA SER A 29 -3.36 5.82 6.04
C SER A 29 -4.42 6.83 5.61
N GLY A 30 -5.16 7.36 6.58
CA GLY A 30 -6.17 8.39 6.31
C GLY A 30 -5.54 9.78 6.26
N VAL A 31 -5.95 10.59 5.27
CA VAL A 31 -5.46 11.94 5.03
C VAL A 31 -6.65 12.91 5.06
N GLY A 32 -6.43 14.07 5.67
CA GLY A 32 -7.40 15.16 5.70
C GLY A 32 -7.16 16.09 6.89
N THR A 33 -7.95 17.15 6.97
CA THR A 33 -7.74 18.22 7.98
C THR A 33 -8.68 18.10 9.17
N SER A 34 -9.98 17.94 8.90
CA SER A 34 -11.02 17.77 9.93
C SER A 34 -11.67 16.38 9.91
N SER A 35 -11.45 15.61 8.84
CA SER A 35 -11.98 14.26 8.62
C SER A 35 -11.03 13.46 7.74
N LEU A 36 -11.24 12.15 7.62
CA LEU A 36 -10.52 11.33 6.63
C LEU A 36 -11.18 11.53 5.26
N GLU A 37 -10.59 12.39 4.44
CA GLU A 37 -11.10 12.79 3.14
C GLU A 37 -10.63 11.83 2.04
N GLU A 38 -9.39 11.36 2.16
CA GLU A 38 -8.73 10.48 1.20
C GLU A 38 -7.74 9.54 1.89
N PHE A 39 -7.33 8.49 1.20
CA PHE A 39 -6.50 7.44 1.76
C PHE A 39 -5.27 7.16 0.91
N CYS A 40 -4.15 6.91 1.58
CA CYS A 40 -2.97 6.27 1.00
C CYS A 40 -3.03 4.79 1.33
N VAL A 41 -2.90 3.93 0.32
CA VAL A 41 -2.92 2.47 0.46
C VAL A 41 -1.58 1.92 0.03
N PHE A 42 -0.97 1.14 0.90
CA PHE A 42 0.30 0.45 0.68
C PHE A 42 0.04 -1.04 0.66
N TYR A 43 0.51 -1.74 -0.37
CA TYR A 43 0.34 -3.17 -0.55
C TYR A 43 1.69 -3.87 -0.59
N LYS A 44 1.96 -4.67 0.44
CA LYS A 44 3.16 -5.46 0.64
C LYS A 44 2.90 -6.92 0.28
N ARG A 45 3.81 -7.54 -0.47
CA ARG A 45 3.73 -8.98 -0.82
C ARG A 45 5.06 -9.56 -1.26
N PRO A 46 5.26 -10.87 -1.14
CA PRO A 46 6.30 -11.57 -1.89
C PRO A 46 6.03 -11.44 -3.39
N LYS A 47 7.01 -10.97 -4.17
CA LYS A 47 6.88 -10.83 -5.63
C LYS A 47 8.18 -11.12 -6.34
N ARG A 48 8.11 -11.88 -7.44
CA ARG A 48 9.22 -12.01 -8.38
C ARG A 48 9.33 -10.74 -9.20
N VAL A 49 10.48 -10.07 -9.13
CA VAL A 49 10.73 -8.83 -9.85
C VAL A 49 11.75 -9.04 -10.96
N LYS A 50 11.51 -8.37 -12.09
CA LYS A 50 12.42 -8.35 -13.24
C LYS A 50 13.23 -7.06 -13.21
N LYS A 51 14.54 -7.17 -13.35
CA LYS A 51 15.49 -6.05 -13.46
C LYS A 51 16.21 -6.12 -14.81
N PHE A 52 16.83 -5.00 -15.20
CA PHE A 52 17.58 -4.87 -16.45
C PHE A 52 16.81 -5.41 -17.67
N PHE A 53 15.67 -4.80 -18.01
CA PHE A 53 14.82 -5.20 -19.13
C PHE A 53 14.41 -6.70 -19.14
N GLY A 54 14.43 -7.37 -17.98
CA GLY A 54 14.03 -8.77 -17.85
C GLY A 54 15.18 -9.78 -17.90
N PHE A 55 16.43 -9.34 -17.97
CA PHE A 55 17.58 -10.26 -17.96
C PHE A 55 17.89 -10.84 -16.57
N ILE A 56 17.42 -10.19 -15.49
CA ILE A 56 17.63 -10.68 -14.13
C ILE A 56 16.28 -10.79 -13.42
N GLU A 57 15.98 -11.96 -12.89
CA GLU A 57 14.85 -12.22 -12.00
C GLU A 57 15.34 -12.46 -10.58
N SER A 58 14.63 -11.87 -9.61
CA SER A 58 14.90 -12.10 -8.19
C SER A 58 13.59 -12.06 -7.40
N ASP A 59 13.49 -12.89 -6.36
CA ASP A 59 12.38 -12.82 -5.43
C ASP A 59 12.58 -11.67 -4.43
N ASN A 60 11.59 -10.78 -4.34
CA ASN A 60 11.52 -9.77 -3.28
C ASN A 60 10.42 -10.17 -2.29
N PRO A 61 10.76 -10.62 -1.07
CA PRO A 61 9.78 -11.06 -0.08
C PRO A 61 8.91 -9.92 0.46
N GLU A 62 9.39 -8.68 0.42
CA GLU A 62 8.71 -7.49 0.99
C GLU A 62 8.44 -6.45 -0.11
N TYR A 63 7.98 -6.87 -1.29
CA TYR A 63 7.69 -5.96 -2.39
C TYR A 63 6.51 -5.05 -2.03
N LEU A 64 6.77 -3.75 -1.95
CA LEU A 64 5.81 -2.73 -1.56
C LEU A 64 5.46 -1.85 -2.76
N THR A 65 4.17 -1.61 -2.95
CA THR A 65 3.61 -0.61 -3.88
C THR A 65 2.59 0.23 -3.17
N ASP A 66 2.49 1.50 -3.48
CA ASP A 66 1.56 2.42 -2.86
C ASP A 66 0.76 3.23 -3.88
N VAL A 67 -0.45 3.63 -3.48
CA VAL A 67 -1.32 4.51 -4.25
C VAL A 67 -2.00 5.50 -3.31
N THR A 68 -2.09 6.76 -3.74
CA THR A 68 -2.69 7.86 -2.97
C THR A 68 -4.06 8.25 -3.54
N GLY A 69 -4.76 9.16 -2.87
CA GLY A 69 -6.04 9.70 -3.35
C GLY A 69 -7.16 8.66 -3.45
N GLN A 70 -7.08 7.57 -2.66
CA GLN A 70 -8.10 6.54 -2.66
C GLN A 70 -9.33 7.01 -1.89
N THR A 71 -10.51 6.61 -2.35
CA THR A 71 -11.76 6.82 -1.64
C THR A 71 -11.94 5.79 -0.53
N LYS A 72 -12.94 6.01 0.35
CA LYS A 72 -13.31 5.00 1.35
C LYS A 72 -13.76 3.70 0.70
N GLU A 73 -14.49 3.78 -0.41
CA GLU A 73 -14.98 2.64 -1.18
C GLU A 73 -13.82 1.84 -1.77
N ASP A 74 -12.79 2.51 -2.31
CA ASP A 74 -11.57 1.86 -2.79
C ASP A 74 -10.87 1.07 -1.67
N VAL A 75 -10.78 1.66 -0.47
CA VAL A 75 -10.20 1.00 0.71
C VAL A 75 -10.99 -0.24 1.10
N ILE A 76 -12.33 -0.16 1.07
CA ILE A 76 -13.21 -1.31 1.37
C ILE A 76 -12.96 -2.43 0.35
N ASP A 77 -12.85 -2.11 -0.94
CA ASP A 77 -12.56 -3.08 -1.99
C ASP A 77 -11.20 -3.75 -1.81
N VAL A 78 -10.18 -2.98 -1.44
CA VAL A 78 -8.84 -3.50 -1.13
C VAL A 78 -8.87 -4.45 0.06
N LEU A 79 -9.53 -4.06 1.17
CA LEU A 79 -9.64 -4.91 2.34
C LEU A 79 -10.41 -6.20 2.05
N ASN A 80 -11.52 -6.10 1.32
CA ASN A 80 -12.28 -7.27 0.87
C ASN A 80 -11.43 -8.19 -0.01
N ALA A 81 -10.64 -7.63 -0.93
CA ALA A 81 -9.76 -8.42 -1.78
C ALA A 81 -8.67 -9.14 -0.96
N LEU A 82 -8.07 -8.48 0.04
CA LEU A 82 -7.11 -9.11 0.94
C LEU A 82 -7.74 -10.27 1.72
N ILE A 83 -8.90 -10.05 2.35
CA ILE A 83 -9.62 -11.05 3.15
C ILE A 83 -10.00 -12.27 2.31
N ASN A 84 -10.40 -12.05 1.06
CA ASN A 84 -10.86 -13.11 0.15
C ASN A 84 -9.75 -13.69 -0.73
N GLY A 85 -8.48 -13.35 -0.49
CA GLY A 85 -7.34 -13.87 -1.25
C GLY A 85 -7.31 -13.47 -2.73
N LYS A 86 -7.96 -12.36 -3.11
CA LYS A 86 -8.02 -11.85 -4.50
C LYS A 86 -6.76 -11.04 -4.84
N TYR A 87 -5.59 -11.66 -4.78
CA TYR A 87 -4.31 -10.96 -4.92
C TYR A 87 -4.08 -10.39 -6.32
N ASP A 88 -4.57 -11.04 -7.39
CA ASP A 88 -4.51 -10.50 -8.75
C ASP A 88 -5.26 -9.17 -8.89
N PHE A 89 -6.36 -8.99 -8.14
CA PHE A 89 -7.07 -7.72 -8.09
C PHE A 89 -6.20 -6.65 -7.42
N LEU A 90 -5.58 -6.97 -6.28
CA LEU A 90 -4.71 -6.05 -5.55
C LEU A 90 -3.48 -5.65 -6.37
N ASP A 91 -2.83 -6.60 -7.05
CA ASP A 91 -1.72 -6.35 -7.97
C ASP A 91 -2.10 -5.44 -9.14
N ASN A 92 -3.36 -5.49 -9.57
CA ASN A 92 -3.85 -4.65 -10.66
C ASN A 92 -4.30 -3.26 -10.20
N LYS A 93 -4.92 -3.16 -9.03
CA LYS A 93 -5.46 -1.93 -8.45
C LYS A 93 -4.35 -1.04 -7.89
N ILE A 94 -3.29 -1.62 -7.32
CA ILE A 94 -2.22 -0.91 -6.60
C ILE A 94 -0.90 -1.09 -7.38
N LYS A 95 -0.56 -0.09 -8.20
CA LYS A 95 0.59 -0.10 -9.12
C LYS A 95 1.47 1.12 -8.92
#